data_AF-A0A222T0K5-F1
#
_entry.id   AF-A0A222T0K5-F1
#
_cell.length_a   1.000
_cell.length_b   1.000
_cell.length_c   1.000
_cell.angle_alpha   90.00
_cell.angle_beta   90.00
_cell.angle_gamma   90.00
#
_symmetry.space_group_name_H-M   'P 1'
#
loop_
_entity.id
_entity.type
_entity.pdbx_description
1 polymer ?
#
loop_
_entity_poly.entity_id
_entity_poly.type
_entity_poly.pdbx_seq_one_letter_code
_entity_poly.pdbx_strand_id
1 'polypeptide(L)'
;MVAGEPVPHDAAAHEAAAHEAEDSARDAPEPTESEEPTEPVEPTEPVEPTESVGPAEPIGRASAIRPFLLTAGRVAGSGTGPPLPVETQIVATPDGLSALRSLTFERRDIVAACRRPQSVAELAARLHLHLNVVRVLAEDLRAAGHLAVHVPNAGTVHDISVLRRVIDGLRAVPDSRGSLRDSS
;
A
#
# COMPACT_ATOMS: atom_id res chain seq x y z
N MET A 1 -29.69 -57.30 -37.63
CA MET A 1 -29.90 -58.26 -36.52
C MET A 1 -28.92 -57.90 -35.43
N VAL A 2 -29.28 -57.49 -34.22
CA VAL A 2 -30.58 -57.20 -33.55
C VAL A 2 -30.23 -56.03 -32.61
N ALA A 3 -30.74 -54.80 -32.80
CA ALA A 3 -32.07 -54.31 -32.43
C ALA A 3 -32.37 -54.48 -30.92
N GLY A 4 -32.12 -53.43 -30.13
CA GLY A 4 -32.38 -53.37 -28.69
C GLY A 4 -32.49 -51.92 -28.23
N GLU A 5 -33.66 -51.32 -28.45
CA GLU A 5 -34.00 -49.96 -28.01
C GLU A 5 -34.35 -49.89 -26.51
N PRO A 6 -34.30 -48.69 -25.89
CA PRO A 6 -34.43 -48.52 -24.44
C PRO A 6 -35.90 -48.44 -23.98
N VAL A 7 -36.16 -48.75 -22.71
CA VAL A 7 -37.46 -48.50 -22.04
C VAL A 7 -37.23 -47.94 -20.62
N PRO A 8 -37.92 -46.86 -20.21
CA PRO A 8 -37.82 -46.24 -18.88
C PRO A 8 -38.94 -46.70 -17.91
N HIS A 9 -38.77 -46.38 -16.63
CA HIS A 9 -39.82 -46.30 -15.58
C HIS A 9 -39.26 -45.46 -14.42
N ASP A 10 -40.01 -44.63 -13.68
CA ASP A 10 -41.38 -44.11 -13.90
C ASP A 10 -41.51 -42.74 -13.20
N ALA A 11 -42.64 -42.06 -13.41
CA ALA A 11 -42.90 -40.68 -12.98
C ALA A 11 -43.79 -40.58 -11.71
N ALA A 12 -44.23 -39.34 -11.43
CA ALA A 12 -45.19 -38.88 -10.41
C ALA A 12 -44.69 -38.94 -8.94
N ALA A 13 -44.65 -37.86 -8.16
CA ALA A 13 -45.54 -36.70 -7.97
C ALA A 13 -46.81 -37.00 -7.14
N HIS A 14 -46.88 -36.37 -5.96
CA HIS A 14 -48.00 -35.58 -5.43
C HIS A 14 -47.35 -34.53 -4.48
N GLU A 15 -47.72 -33.24 -4.44
CA GLU A 15 -49.07 -32.66 -4.21
C GLU A 15 -49.54 -33.01 -2.77
N ALA A 16 -50.11 -32.15 -1.92
CA ALA A 16 -50.67 -30.79 -1.98
C ALA A 16 -50.64 -30.25 -0.51
N ALA A 17 -51.10 -29.06 -0.11
CA ALA A 17 -51.36 -27.75 -0.70
C ALA A 17 -51.85 -26.82 0.43
N ALA A 18 -51.82 -25.50 0.20
CA ALA A 18 -52.68 -24.50 0.88
C ALA A 18 -52.48 -24.36 2.43
N HIS A 19 -53.00 -23.39 3.18
CA HIS A 19 -53.87 -22.20 2.98
C HIS A 19 -53.51 -21.21 4.15
N GLU A 20 -53.88 -19.92 4.23
CA GLU A 20 -54.77 -19.01 3.48
C GLU A 20 -54.19 -17.57 3.47
N ALA A 21 -54.76 -16.69 2.64
CA ALA A 21 -55.15 -15.27 2.85
C ALA A 21 -54.41 -14.40 3.92
N GLU A 22 -53.78 -13.26 3.60
CA GLU A 22 -54.27 -11.98 3.01
C GLU A 22 -54.63 -10.90 4.06
N ASP A 23 -54.70 -9.65 3.56
CA ASP A 23 -55.26 -8.43 4.17
C ASP A 23 -54.48 -7.68 5.27
N SER A 24 -53.66 -6.71 4.83
CA SER A 24 -53.99 -5.31 5.12
C SER A 24 -53.33 -4.35 4.13
N ALA A 25 -54.14 -3.66 3.35
CA ALA A 25 -53.73 -2.52 2.54
C ALA A 25 -53.92 -1.20 3.31
N ARG A 26 -53.31 -0.11 2.78
CA ARG A 26 -53.17 1.26 3.36
C ARG A 26 -51.91 1.37 4.25
N ASP A 27 -51.16 2.47 4.27
CA ASP A 27 -51.48 3.83 3.81
C ASP A 27 -50.27 4.55 3.16
N ALA A 28 -50.50 5.69 2.51
CA ALA A 28 -49.46 6.51 1.87
C ALA A 28 -48.62 7.33 2.89
N PRO A 29 -47.39 7.79 2.53
CA PRO A 29 -46.54 8.56 3.43
C PRO A 29 -46.83 10.08 3.36
N GLU A 30 -47.09 10.72 4.51
CA GLU A 30 -47.25 12.18 4.69
C GLU A 30 -46.83 12.58 6.15
N PRO A 31 -46.55 13.86 6.47
CA PRO A 31 -45.21 14.18 7.02
C PRO A 31 -45.14 14.95 8.36
N THR A 32 -43.90 15.30 8.73
CA THR A 32 -43.44 16.46 9.55
C THR A 32 -43.45 16.43 11.09
N GLU A 33 -42.56 17.28 11.62
CA GLU A 33 -42.28 17.70 13.00
C GLU A 33 -41.35 16.81 13.87
N SER A 34 -40.25 17.30 14.45
CA SER A 34 -39.53 18.58 14.28
C SER A 34 -38.08 18.40 14.73
N GLU A 35 -37.09 18.80 13.92
CA GLU A 35 -35.71 18.91 14.41
C GLU A 35 -35.57 20.22 15.21
N GLU A 36 -35.17 20.11 16.48
CA GLU A 36 -34.93 21.26 17.34
C GLU A 36 -33.68 22.02 16.85
N PRO A 37 -33.78 23.31 16.49
CA PRO A 37 -32.65 24.05 15.95
C PRO A 37 -31.52 24.14 16.97
N THR A 38 -30.35 23.61 16.61
CA THR A 38 -29.15 23.82 17.44
C THR A 38 -28.71 25.27 17.26
N GLU A 39 -28.70 26.03 18.37
CA GLU A 39 -28.28 27.45 18.40
C GLU A 39 -26.97 27.67 17.62
N PRO A 40 -26.89 28.68 16.74
CA PRO A 40 -25.67 28.98 16.00
C PRO A 40 -24.51 29.30 16.96
N VAL A 41 -23.42 28.54 16.85
CA VAL A 41 -22.18 28.90 17.55
C VAL A 41 -21.69 30.22 16.96
N GLU A 42 -21.65 31.25 17.79
CA GLU A 42 -21.25 32.60 17.41
C GLU A 42 -19.82 32.59 16.81
N PRO A 43 -19.57 33.25 15.67
CA PRO A 43 -18.24 33.23 15.05
C PRO A 43 -17.20 33.84 15.99
N THR A 44 -16.21 33.06 16.39
CA THR A 44 -15.06 33.59 17.14
C THR A 44 -14.29 34.58 16.27
N GLU A 45 -14.12 35.80 16.79
CA GLU A 45 -13.36 36.89 16.16
C GLU A 45 -12.03 36.39 15.56
N PRO A 46 -11.69 36.75 14.30
CA PRO A 46 -10.43 36.33 13.69
C PRO A 46 -9.23 36.87 14.46
N VAL A 47 -8.43 35.98 15.04
CA VAL A 47 -7.16 36.35 15.67
C VAL A 47 -6.20 36.82 14.57
N GLU A 48 -5.83 38.11 14.58
CA GLU A 48 -4.86 38.66 13.63
C GLU A 48 -3.51 37.93 13.72
N PRO A 49 -2.99 37.33 12.63
CA PRO A 49 -1.68 36.66 12.65
C PRO A 49 -0.53 37.67 12.75
N THR A 50 -0.20 38.08 13.97
CA THR A 50 0.95 38.96 14.23
C THR A 50 2.24 38.14 14.32
N GLU A 51 2.76 37.65 13.18
CA GLU A 51 4.21 37.49 13.03
C GLU A 51 4.65 37.56 11.56
N SER A 52 5.48 38.56 11.25
CA SER A 52 6.14 38.67 9.95
C SER A 52 7.31 37.69 9.91
N VAL A 53 7.10 36.53 9.28
CA VAL A 53 8.19 35.57 9.02
C VAL A 53 9.18 36.21 8.04
N GLY A 54 10.35 36.59 8.57
CA GLY A 54 11.45 37.13 7.77
C GLY A 54 11.92 36.15 6.69
N PRO A 55 12.67 36.59 5.67
CA PRO A 55 12.98 35.78 4.50
C PRO A 55 13.73 34.49 4.88
N ALA A 56 13.02 33.36 4.83
CA ALA A 56 13.66 32.06 4.96
C ALA A 56 14.61 31.89 3.78
N GLU A 57 15.91 31.71 4.06
CA GLU A 57 16.85 31.33 3.01
C GLU A 57 16.36 30.06 2.31
N PRO A 58 16.55 29.94 0.98
CA PRO A 58 15.96 28.86 0.22
C PRO A 58 16.68 27.53 0.53
N ILE A 59 16.21 26.85 1.58
CA ILE A 59 16.45 25.43 1.79
C ILE A 59 16.09 24.74 0.48
N GLY A 60 17.09 24.10 -0.14
CA GLY A 60 17.02 23.66 -1.53
C GLY A 60 15.73 22.91 -1.82
N ARG A 61 14.98 23.35 -2.84
CA ARG A 61 13.58 22.98 -3.08
C ARG A 61 13.39 21.47 -3.23
N ALA A 62 13.18 20.76 -2.12
CA ALA A 62 12.30 19.62 -2.12
C ALA A 62 10.93 20.14 -2.54
N SER A 63 10.34 19.55 -3.59
CA SER A 63 9.03 19.95 -4.09
C SER A 63 8.03 19.89 -2.93
N ALA A 64 7.43 21.03 -2.56
CA ALA A 64 6.60 21.17 -1.35
C ALA A 64 5.23 20.46 -1.43
N ILE A 65 5.10 19.48 -2.34
CA ILE A 65 3.98 18.56 -2.41
C ILE A 65 4.03 17.69 -1.14
N ARG A 66 2.96 17.74 -0.34
CA ARG A 66 2.81 16.85 0.82
C ARG A 66 2.93 15.40 0.35
N PRO A 67 3.79 14.54 0.94
CA PRO A 67 4.07 13.19 0.41
C PRO A 67 2.82 12.34 0.13
N PHE A 68 1.77 12.50 0.95
CA PHE A 68 0.49 11.79 0.80
C PHE A 68 -0.33 12.19 -0.45
N LEU A 69 -0.05 13.34 -1.08
CA LEU A 69 -0.68 13.71 -2.36
C LEU A 69 -0.16 12.85 -3.51
N LEU A 70 1.13 12.48 -3.49
CA LEU A 70 1.73 11.61 -4.51
C LEU A 70 1.15 10.18 -4.48
N THR A 71 0.64 9.73 -3.33
CA THR A 71 -0.01 8.42 -3.17
C THR A 71 -1.54 8.48 -3.24
N ALA A 72 -2.11 9.67 -3.45
CA ALA A 72 -3.56 9.93 -3.35
C ALA A 72 -4.17 9.44 -2.02
N GLY A 73 -3.50 9.73 -0.90
CA GLY A 73 -3.90 9.32 0.45
C GLY A 73 -3.58 7.86 0.82
N ARG A 74 -3.17 7.02 -0.14
CA ARG A 74 -2.84 5.62 0.14
C ARG A 74 -1.58 5.51 0.99
N VAL A 75 -1.59 4.55 1.92
CA VAL A 75 -0.46 4.16 2.77
C VAL A 75 -0.02 2.76 2.37
N ALA A 76 1.28 2.50 2.38
CA ALA A 76 1.84 1.18 2.09
C ALA A 76 1.25 0.12 3.02
N GLY A 77 0.88 -1.05 2.48
CA GLY A 77 0.20 -2.11 3.25
C GLY A 77 -1.32 -1.93 3.38
N SER A 78 -1.92 -0.93 2.74
CA SER A 78 -3.39 -0.80 2.60
C SER A 78 -4.01 -1.78 1.59
N GLY A 79 -3.21 -2.65 0.97
CA GLY A 79 -3.66 -3.69 0.04
C GLY A 79 -3.98 -5.02 0.72
N THR A 80 -4.18 -6.07 -0.06
CA THR A 80 -4.51 -7.43 0.43
C THR A 80 -3.32 -8.21 1.02
N GLY A 81 -2.18 -7.56 1.26
CA GLY A 81 -0.96 -8.20 1.76
C GLY A 81 -0.07 -7.22 2.53
N PRO A 82 0.96 -7.74 3.24
CA PRO A 82 1.85 -6.91 4.03
C PRO A 82 2.61 -5.90 3.17
N PRO A 83 2.96 -4.71 3.72
CA PRO A 83 3.73 -3.71 3.00
C PRO A 83 5.10 -4.23 2.59
N LEU A 84 5.60 -3.78 1.45
CA LEU A 84 6.91 -4.17 0.94
C LEU A 84 8.03 -3.85 1.95
N PRO A 85 8.79 -4.86 2.43
CA PRO A 85 9.90 -4.65 3.36
C PRO A 85 10.98 -3.73 2.77
N VAL A 86 11.65 -2.92 3.60
CA VAL A 86 12.53 -1.82 3.15
C VAL A 86 13.80 -2.34 2.46
N GLU A 87 14.23 -3.52 2.87
CA GLU A 87 15.38 -4.28 2.40
C GLU A 87 15.12 -5.02 1.09
N THR A 88 13.84 -5.12 0.67
CA THR A 88 13.43 -5.87 -0.53
C THR A 88 14.13 -5.32 -1.76
N GLN A 89 14.87 -6.18 -2.45
CA GLN A 89 15.53 -5.85 -3.70
C GLN A 89 14.51 -5.84 -4.84
N ILE A 90 14.45 -4.74 -5.57
CA ILE A 90 13.55 -4.57 -6.72
C ILE A 90 14.39 -4.33 -7.97
N VAL A 91 13.98 -4.93 -9.09
CA VAL A 91 14.58 -4.77 -10.41
C VAL A 91 13.49 -4.42 -11.43
N ALA A 92 13.84 -3.61 -12.43
CA ALA A 92 12.96 -3.26 -13.53
C ALA A 92 12.80 -4.44 -14.49
N THR A 93 11.57 -4.67 -14.95
CA THR A 93 11.28 -5.66 -15.99
C THR A 93 11.60 -5.07 -17.38
N PRO A 94 11.75 -5.91 -18.42
CA PRO A 94 11.88 -5.42 -19.80
C PRO A 94 10.73 -4.47 -20.20
N ASP A 95 9.51 -4.78 -19.77
CA ASP A 95 8.32 -3.97 -20.04
C ASP A 95 8.37 -2.62 -19.32
N GLY A 96 8.79 -2.59 -18.05
CA GLY A 96 9.02 -1.36 -17.30
C GLY A 96 10.06 -0.47 -17.97
N LEU A 97 11.19 -1.04 -18.39
CA LEU A 97 12.24 -0.31 -19.11
C LEU A 97 11.77 0.24 -20.46
N SER A 98 10.84 -0.45 -21.12
CA SER A 98 10.23 -0.03 -22.38
C SER A 98 9.20 1.09 -22.17
N ALA A 99 8.47 1.06 -21.05
CA ALA A 99 7.46 2.05 -20.66
C ALA A 99 8.04 3.39 -20.14
N LEU A 100 9.35 3.56 -20.01
CA LEU A 100 9.98 4.75 -19.42
C LEU A 100 9.55 6.10 -20.02
N ARG A 101 9.09 6.15 -21.28
CA ARG A 101 8.62 7.40 -21.90
C ARG A 101 7.17 7.75 -21.60
N SER A 102 6.36 6.80 -21.13
CA SER A 102 4.93 6.98 -20.82
C SER A 102 4.62 7.03 -19.32
N LEU A 103 5.61 6.76 -18.45
CA LEU A 103 5.45 6.84 -17.00
C LEU A 103 5.52 8.28 -16.48
N THR A 104 4.77 8.57 -15.40
CA THR A 104 4.90 9.83 -14.64
C THR A 104 6.29 9.95 -14.01
N PHE A 105 6.73 11.17 -13.69
CA PHE A 105 8.10 11.48 -13.29
C PHE A 105 8.67 10.53 -12.20
N GLU A 106 8.00 10.40 -11.06
CA GLU A 106 8.43 9.59 -9.93
C GLU A 106 8.47 8.09 -10.29
N ARG A 107 7.46 7.64 -11.05
CA ARG A 107 7.36 6.24 -11.50
C ARG A 107 8.48 5.91 -12.49
N ARG A 108 8.74 6.79 -13.44
CA ARG A 108 9.83 6.68 -14.41
C ARG A 108 11.18 6.61 -13.70
N ASP A 109 11.40 7.48 -12.72
CA ASP A 109 12.69 7.59 -12.05
C ASP A 109 12.97 6.39 -11.15
N ILE A 110 11.94 5.82 -10.49
CA ILE A 110 12.03 4.51 -9.82
C ILE A 110 12.42 3.40 -10.81
N VAL A 111 11.70 3.26 -11.94
CA VAL A 111 11.99 2.21 -12.94
C VAL A 111 13.38 2.39 -13.58
N ALA A 112 13.81 3.63 -13.80
CA ALA A 112 15.14 3.95 -14.32
C ALA A 112 16.27 3.63 -13.32
N ALA A 113 16.04 3.84 -12.02
CA ALA A 113 16.98 3.47 -10.97
C ALA A 113 17.11 1.93 -10.83
N CYS A 114 16.01 1.19 -10.94
CA CYS A 114 15.93 -0.27 -10.84
C CYS A 114 16.52 -1.06 -12.05
N ARG A 115 17.34 -0.44 -12.91
CA ARG A 115 18.11 -1.16 -13.97
C ARG A 115 19.06 -2.23 -13.42
N ARG A 116 19.42 -2.12 -12.14
CA ARG A 116 20.02 -3.17 -11.31
C ARG A 116 19.14 -3.34 -10.06
N PRO A 117 19.25 -4.46 -9.33
CA PRO A 117 18.60 -4.60 -8.03
C PRO A 117 18.93 -3.43 -7.10
N GLN A 118 17.90 -2.84 -6.49
CA GLN A 118 17.99 -1.75 -5.52
C GLN A 118 17.02 -2.04 -4.37
N SER A 119 17.39 -1.71 -3.14
CA SER A 119 16.43 -1.82 -2.02
C SER A 119 15.39 -0.69 -2.04
N VAL A 120 14.22 -0.89 -1.44
CA VAL A 120 13.22 0.17 -1.25
C VAL A 120 13.78 1.34 -0.43
N ALA A 121 14.59 1.05 0.60
CA ALA A 121 15.30 2.05 1.39
C ALA A 121 16.27 2.89 0.55
N GLU A 122 17.08 2.22 -0.28
CA GLU A 122 18.04 2.86 -1.18
C GLU A 122 17.34 3.73 -2.23
N LEU A 123 16.23 3.27 -2.81
CA LEU A 123 15.41 4.08 -3.72
C LEU A 123 14.87 5.35 -3.06
N ALA A 124 14.35 5.25 -1.83
CA ALA A 124 13.88 6.41 -1.07
C ALA A 124 15.00 7.42 -0.79
N ALA A 125 16.16 6.94 -0.33
CA ALA A 125 17.32 7.80 -0.08
C ALA A 125 17.86 8.44 -1.38
N ARG A 126 17.97 7.67 -2.46
CA ARG A 126 18.57 8.08 -3.74
C ARG A 126 17.69 9.02 -4.57
N LEU A 127 16.38 8.89 -4.48
CA LEU A 127 15.41 9.76 -5.15
C LEU A 127 14.96 10.94 -4.26
N HIS A 128 15.43 11.01 -3.02
CA HIS A 128 15.01 11.97 -2.00
C HIS A 128 13.47 11.99 -1.79
N LEU A 129 12.85 10.82 -1.89
CA LEU A 129 11.42 10.62 -1.70
C LEU A 129 11.13 9.97 -0.34
N HIS A 130 9.99 10.33 0.26
CA HIS A 130 9.57 9.71 1.51
C HIS A 130 9.35 8.20 1.34
N LEU A 131 9.83 7.39 2.29
CA LEU A 131 9.83 5.92 2.20
C LEU A 131 8.47 5.31 1.82
N ASN A 132 7.38 5.82 2.40
CA ASN A 132 6.03 5.33 2.10
C ASN A 132 5.57 5.68 0.67
N VAL A 133 6.05 6.78 0.07
CA VAL A 133 5.75 7.11 -1.34
C VAL A 133 6.42 6.10 -2.25
N VAL A 134 7.71 5.80 -2.01
CA VAL A 134 8.43 4.80 -2.81
C VAL A 134 7.83 3.42 -2.66
N ARG A 135 7.43 2.99 -1.45
CA ARG A 135 6.70 1.73 -1.24
C ARG A 135 5.43 1.63 -2.07
N VAL A 136 4.53 2.62 -1.97
CA VAL A 136 3.26 2.62 -2.69
C VAL A 136 3.48 2.64 -4.21
N LEU A 137 4.39 3.47 -4.71
CA LEU A 137 4.71 3.51 -6.15
C LEU A 137 5.38 2.22 -6.63
N ALA A 138 6.23 1.58 -5.82
CA ALA A 138 6.84 0.30 -6.15
C ALA A 138 5.81 -0.86 -6.14
N GLU A 139 4.85 -0.85 -5.22
CA GLU A 139 3.73 -1.79 -5.18
C GLU A 139 2.83 -1.62 -6.42
N ASP A 140 2.49 -0.38 -6.80
CA ASP A 140 1.76 -0.05 -8.04
C ASP A 140 2.50 -0.56 -9.28
N LEU A 141 3.79 -0.23 -9.40
CA LEU A 141 4.62 -0.61 -10.56
C LEU A 141 4.86 -2.11 -10.65
N ARG A 142 4.91 -2.82 -9.51
CA ARG A 142 4.97 -4.29 -9.46
C ARG A 142 3.64 -4.91 -9.89
N ALA A 143 2.51 -4.34 -9.46
CA ALA A 143 1.17 -4.78 -9.90
C ALA A 143 0.97 -4.55 -11.41
N ALA A 144 1.53 -3.47 -11.97
CA ALA A 144 1.56 -3.18 -13.39
C ALA A 144 2.63 -3.96 -14.19
N GLY A 145 3.40 -4.85 -13.56
CA GLY A 145 4.43 -5.66 -14.22
C GLY A 145 5.70 -4.90 -14.66
N HIS A 146 5.87 -3.64 -14.27
CA HIS A 146 7.05 -2.82 -14.59
C HIS A 146 8.24 -3.06 -13.66
N LEU A 147 7.99 -3.58 -12.45
CA LEU A 147 9.00 -3.96 -11.47
C LEU A 147 8.77 -5.41 -11.00
N ALA A 148 9.85 -6.08 -10.62
CA ALA A 148 9.83 -7.40 -10.00
C ALA A 148 10.72 -7.44 -8.75
N VAL A 149 10.39 -8.32 -7.79
CA VAL A 149 11.28 -8.61 -6.66
C VAL A 149 12.46 -9.43 -7.16
N HIS A 150 13.68 -8.96 -6.91
CA HIS A 150 14.89 -9.69 -7.22
C HIS A 150 15.24 -10.63 -6.08
N VAL A 151 15.17 -11.94 -6.32
CA VAL A 151 15.68 -12.97 -5.42
C VAL A 151 17.09 -13.36 -5.91
N PRO A 152 18.16 -13.12 -5.12
CA PRO A 152 19.51 -13.51 -5.51
C PRO A 152 19.64 -15.05 -5.54
N ASN A 153 20.47 -15.56 -6.46
CA ASN A 153 20.67 -17.00 -6.58
C ASN A 153 21.43 -17.55 -5.36
N ALA A 154 20.77 -18.42 -4.58
CA ALA A 154 21.34 -19.01 -3.37
C ALA A 154 22.66 -19.77 -3.61
N GLY A 155 22.85 -20.34 -4.81
CA GLY A 155 24.05 -21.12 -5.15
C GLY A 155 25.35 -20.31 -5.22
N THR A 156 25.28 -18.97 -5.33
CA THR A 156 26.48 -18.12 -5.42
C THR A 156 27.04 -17.62 -4.08
N VAL A 157 26.31 -17.77 -2.96
CA VAL A 157 26.70 -17.16 -1.67
C VAL A 157 26.38 -18.10 -0.50
N HIS A 158 27.23 -19.10 -0.28
CA HIS A 158 27.24 -19.90 0.95
C HIS A 158 28.67 -20.20 1.45
N ASP A 159 29.50 -19.15 1.50
CA ASP A 159 30.76 -19.22 2.25
C ASP A 159 30.51 -18.90 3.73
N ILE A 160 30.57 -19.95 4.56
CA ILE A 160 30.42 -19.88 6.02
C ILE A 160 31.47 -18.94 6.66
N SER A 161 32.64 -18.75 6.03
CA SER A 161 33.67 -17.83 6.52
C SER A 161 33.22 -16.37 6.50
N VAL A 162 32.40 -15.98 5.51
CA VAL A 162 31.81 -14.64 5.41
C VAL A 162 30.80 -14.41 6.53
N LEU A 163 29.92 -15.39 6.80
CA LEU A 163 28.94 -15.31 7.88
C LEU A 163 29.62 -15.20 9.26
N ARG A 164 30.69 -15.98 9.50
CA ARG A 164 31.51 -15.86 10.72
C ARG A 164 32.11 -14.45 10.86
N ARG A 165 32.73 -13.93 9.80
CA ARG A 165 33.31 -12.58 9.79
C ARG A 165 32.28 -11.49 10.11
N VAL A 166 31.05 -11.61 9.59
CA VAL A 166 29.96 -10.67 9.92
C VAL A 166 29.56 -10.77 11.40
N ILE A 167 29.38 -11.98 11.93
CA ILE A 167 29.03 -12.20 13.35
C ILE A 167 30.11 -11.61 14.28
N ASP A 168 31.38 -11.90 14.01
CA ASP A 168 32.49 -11.42 14.83
C ASP A 168 32.64 -9.89 14.73
N GLY A 169 32.42 -9.32 13.53
CA GLY A 169 32.39 -7.87 13.33
C GLY A 169 31.24 -7.18 14.08
N LEU A 170 30.04 -7.74 14.07
CA LEU A 170 28.89 -7.18 14.79
C LEU A 170 29.07 -7.28 16.32
N ARG A 171 29.68 -8.36 16.82
CA ARG A 171 30.01 -8.51 18.26
C ARG A 171 31.10 -7.56 18.74
N ALA A 172 31.94 -7.07 17.83
CA ALA A 172 33.00 -6.11 18.13
C ALA A 172 32.52 -4.65 18.17
N VAL A 173 31.28 -4.36 17.73
CA VAL A 173 30.67 -3.03 17.87
C VAL A 173 30.26 -2.82 19.33
N PRO A 174 30.81 -1.84 20.06
CA PRO A 174 30.38 -1.55 21.42
C PRO A 174 28.93 -1.08 21.44
N ASP A 175 28.13 -1.61 22.37
CA ASP A 175 26.75 -1.19 22.53
C ASP A 175 26.69 0.30 22.89
N SER A 176 25.92 1.09 22.13
CA SER A 176 25.80 2.55 22.33
C SER A 176 24.96 2.92 23.56
N ARG A 177 24.48 1.92 24.32
CA ARG A 177 23.99 2.08 25.69
C ARG A 177 25.16 1.85 26.63
N GLY A 178 25.79 2.95 27.06
CA GLY A 178 26.97 2.91 27.92
C GLY A 178 26.78 2.01 29.14
N SER A 179 27.83 1.28 29.48
CA SER A 179 27.90 0.38 30.65
C SER A 179 27.90 1.17 31.96
N LEU A 180 26.76 1.76 32.33
CA LEU A 180 26.47 2.30 33.65
C LEU A 180 26.05 1.17 34.61
N ARG A 181 26.84 0.10 34.64
CA ARG A 181 26.78 -1.01 35.59
C ARG A 181 28.18 -1.57 35.79
N ASP A 182 29.00 -0.79 36.51
CA ASP A 182 29.71 -1.26 37.71
C ASP A 182 30.65 -0.16 38.22
N SER A 183 30.50 0.21 39.50
CA SER A 183 31.52 0.77 40.40
C SER A 183 30.90 1.14 41.75
N SER A 184 30.72 0.16 42.64
CA SER A 184 30.65 0.29 44.10
C SER A 184 30.93 -1.06 44.74
#